data_AF-X1MVD6-F1
#
_entry.id   AF-X1MVD6-F1
#
_cell.length_a   1.000
_cell.length_b   1.000
_cell.length_c   1.000
_cell.angle_alpha   90.00
_cell.angle_beta   90.00
_cell.angle_gamma   90.00
#
_symmetry.space_group_name_H-M   'P 1'
#
loop_
_entity.id
_entity.type
_entity.pdbx_description
1 polymer ?
#
loop_
_entity_poly.entity_id
_entity_poly.type
_entity_poly.pdbx_seq_one_letter_code
_entity_poly.pdbx_strand_id
1 'polypeptide(L)' 'MNNVEQQVAQSKQQAAQGGLSGTAILDIHPTTGIMRLKINLVPPEKIGEFVTNYAKVITMSLNSVNISVKTHVAEGE' A
#
# COMPACT_ATOMS: atom_id res chain seq x y z
N MET A 1 26.09 -2.59 0.97
CA MET A 1 25.00 -2.32 0.01
C MET A 1 23.71 -2.80 0.65
N ASN A 2 22.71 -1.93 0.76
CA ASN A 2 21.57 -2.11 1.68
C ASN A 2 20.64 -3.25 1.22
N ASN A 3 20.38 -4.20 2.12
CA ASN A 3 19.52 -5.37 1.92
C ASN A 3 18.11 -5.01 1.39
N VAL A 4 17.65 -3.79 1.69
CA VAL A 4 16.34 -3.25 1.30
C VAL A 4 16.23 -3.03 -0.21
N GLU A 5 17.27 -2.51 -0.87
CA GLU A 5 17.21 -2.22 -2.32
C GLU A 5 17.11 -3.52 -3.14
N GLN A 6 17.85 -4.55 -2.73
CA GLN A 6 17.77 -5.88 -3.34
C GLN A 6 16.41 -6.52 -3.12
N GLN A 7 15.86 -6.42 -1.91
CA GLN A 7 14.53 -6.94 -1.59
C GLN A 7 13.42 -6.24 -2.39
N VAL A 8 13.52 -4.92 -2.59
CA VAL A 8 12.62 -4.15 -3.44
C VAL A 8 12.72 -4.59 -4.90
N ALA A 9 13.94 -4.75 -5.42
CA ALA A 9 14.15 -5.19 -6.79
C ALA A 9 13.57 -6.59 -7.04
N GLN A 10 13.79 -7.53 -6.12
CA GLN A 10 13.26 -8.89 -6.21
C GLN A 10 11.72 -8.90 -6.15
N SER A 11 11.13 -8.12 -5.24
CA SER A 11 9.67 -7.97 -5.12
C SER A 11 9.07 -7.39 -6.40
N LYS A 12 9.72 -6.39 -7.01
CA LYS A 12 9.29 -5.79 -8.28
C LYS A 12 9.31 -6.81 -9.43
N GLN A 13 10.35 -7.65 -9.50
CA GLN A 13 10.45 -8.68 -10.53
C GLN A 13 9.37 -9.76 -10.37
N GLN A 14 9.09 -10.20 -9.15
CA GLN A 14 8.00 -11.14 -8.87
C GLN A 14 6.62 -10.57 -9.21
N ALA A 15 6.37 -9.31 -8.85
CA ALA A 15 5.12 -8.61 -9.20
C ALA A 15 4.94 -8.53 -10.73
N ALA A 16 5.99 -8.17 -11.46
CA ALA A 16 5.96 -8.11 -12.92
C ALA A 16 5.71 -9.50 -13.55
N GLN A 17 6.32 -10.56 -13.04
CA GLN A 17 6.06 -11.94 -13.50
C GLN A 17 4.61 -12.37 -13.24
N GLY A 18 4.01 -11.91 -12.14
CA GLY A 18 2.60 -12.14 -11.81
C GLY A 18 1.61 -11.22 -12.56
N GLY A 19 2.10 -10.42 -13.52
CA GLY A 19 1.30 -9.47 -14.30
C GLY A 19 0.78 -8.27 -13.49
N LEU A 20 1.34 -8.02 -12.31
CA LEU A 20 0.93 -6.94 -11.43
C LEU A 20 1.74 -5.68 -11.73
N SER A 21 1.06 -4.59 -12.05
CA SER A 21 1.67 -3.27 -12.24
C SER A 21 0.70 -2.17 -11.83
N GLY A 22 1.14 -0.91 -11.81
CA GLY A 22 0.26 0.19 -11.46
C GLY A 22 1.00 1.49 -11.17
N THR A 23 0.23 2.50 -10.80
CA THR A 23 0.71 3.78 -10.30
C THR A 23 -0.01 4.13 -9.01
N ALA A 24 0.62 4.95 -8.17
CA ALA A 24 -0.02 5.47 -6.98
C ALA A 24 0.33 6.95 -6.78
N ILE A 25 -0.64 7.71 -6.28
CA ILE A 25 -0.46 9.10 -5.85
C ILE A 25 -0.57 9.13 -4.33
N LEU A 26 0.41 9.74 -3.67
CA LEU A 26 0.45 9.93 -2.22
C LEU A 26 0.33 11.42 -1.90
N ASP A 27 -0.87 11.84 -1.51
CA ASP A 27 -1.14 13.21 -1.03
C ASP A 27 -0.85 13.28 0.48
N ILE A 28 0.02 14.20 0.89
CA ILE A 28 0.45 14.36 2.30
C ILE A 28 0.11 15.79 2.75
N HIS A 29 -0.65 15.89 3.84
CA HIS A 29 -1.00 17.14 4.50
C HIS A 29 -0.47 17.14 5.94
N PRO A 30 0.80 17.52 6.17
CA PRO A 30 1.45 17.34 7.47
C PRO A 30 0.76 18.08 8.63
N THR A 31 0.20 19.26 8.37
CA THR A 31 -0.44 20.11 9.39
C THR A 31 -1.75 19.55 9.91
N THR A 32 -2.45 18.75 9.11
CA THR A 32 -3.71 18.10 9.51
C THR A 32 -3.53 16.62 9.86
N GLY A 33 -2.32 16.07 9.67
CA GLY A 33 -2.04 14.65 9.89
C GLY A 33 -2.73 13.73 8.86
N ILE A 34 -3.17 14.27 7.72
CA ILE A 34 -3.90 13.51 6.70
C ILE A 34 -2.94 13.01 5.62
N MET A 35 -3.04 11.71 5.32
CA MET A 35 -2.42 11.07 4.17
C MET A 35 -3.51 10.43 3.32
N ARG A 36 -3.48 10.63 2.00
CA ARG A 36 -4.38 9.93 1.06
C ARG A 36 -3.55 9.21 0.00
N LEU A 37 -3.81 7.92 -0.16
CA LEU A 37 -3.18 7.08 -1.16
C LEU A 37 -4.20 6.69 -2.22
N LYS A 38 -3.97 7.06 -3.47
CA LYS A 38 -4.80 6.70 -4.63
C LYS A 38 -4.04 5.70 -5.47
N ILE A 39 -4.56 4.50 -5.62
CA ILE A 39 -3.88 3.40 -6.33
C ILE A 39 -4.63 3.10 -7.63
N ASN A 40 -3.90 3.05 -8.74
CA ASN A 40 -4.37 2.51 -10.00
C ASN A 40 -3.58 1.23 -10.29
N LEU A 41 -4.26 0.09 -10.33
CA LEU A 41 -3.65 -1.23 -10.44
C LEU A 41 -4.05 -1.90 -11.75
N VAL A 42 -3.10 -2.62 -12.33
CA VAL A 42 -3.30 -3.51 -13.47
C VAL A 42 -2.91 -4.93 -13.05
N PRO A 43 -3.81 -5.92 -13.20
CA PRO A 43 -5.16 -5.77 -13.72
C PRO A 43 -6.14 -5.24 -12.64
N PRO A 44 -7.19 -4.48 -13.02
CA PRO A 44 -8.02 -3.72 -12.07
C PRO A 44 -8.84 -4.60 -11.12
N GLU A 45 -9.21 -5.82 -11.50
CA GLU A 45 -9.94 -6.75 -10.65
C GLU A 45 -9.20 -7.13 -9.37
N LYS A 46 -7.86 -6.96 -9.33
CA LYS A 46 -7.05 -7.21 -8.14
C LYS A 46 -7.02 -6.03 -7.16
N ILE A 47 -7.62 -4.88 -7.50
CA ILE A 47 -7.50 -3.66 -6.69
C ILE A 47 -8.06 -3.85 -5.27
N GLY A 48 -9.21 -4.52 -5.13
CA GLY A 48 -9.85 -4.71 -3.83
C GLY A 48 -9.00 -5.55 -2.88
N GLU A 49 -8.47 -6.68 -3.37
CA GLU A 49 -7.55 -7.52 -2.61
C GLU A 49 -6.26 -6.78 -2.27
N PHE A 50 -5.68 -6.08 -3.26
CA PHE A 50 -4.44 -5.34 -3.07
C PHE A 50 -4.57 -4.25 -2.00
N VAL A 51 -5.59 -3.39 -2.08
CA VAL A 51 -5.81 -2.31 -1.11
C VAL A 51 -6.07 -2.86 0.29
N THR A 52 -6.83 -3.96 0.40
CA THR A 52 -7.10 -4.61 1.69
C THR A 52 -5.82 -5.16 2.32
N ASN A 53 -4.98 -5.84 1.53
CA ASN A 53 -3.71 -6.37 2.03
C ASN A 53 -2.71 -5.25 2.36
N TYR A 54 -2.67 -4.19 1.55
CA TYR A 54 -1.81 -3.05 1.82
C TYR A 54 -2.23 -2.28 3.09
N ALA A 55 -3.54 -2.17 3.37
CA ALA A 55 -4.03 -1.61 4.63
C ALA A 55 -3.56 -2.38 5.87
N LYS A 56 -3.39 -3.71 5.77
CA LYS A 56 -2.80 -4.53 6.85
C LYS A 56 -1.33 -4.16 7.08
N VAL A 57 -0.55 -3.93 6.01
CA VAL A 57 0.86 -3.50 6.12
C VAL A 57 0.95 -2.15 6.83
N ILE A 58 0.10 -1.19 6.45
CA ILE A 58 0.03 0.12 7.13
C ILE A 58 -0.32 -0.06 8.61
N THR A 59 -1.32 -0.90 8.91
CA THR A 59 -1.75 -1.18 10.28
C THR A 59 -0.62 -1.78 11.12
N MET A 60 0.09 -2.77 10.58
CA MET A 60 1.23 -3.39 11.25
C MET A 60 2.37 -2.39 11.49
N SER A 61 2.66 -1.53 10.50
CA SER A 61 3.68 -0.48 10.62
C SER A 61 3.35 0.49 11.75
N LEU A 62 2.11 0.98 11.81
CA LEU A 62 1.65 1.89 12.87
C LEU A 62 1.64 1.23 14.25
N ASN A 63 1.16 -0.02 14.34
CA ASN A 63 1.18 -0.77 15.59
C ASN A 63 2.62 -0.99 16.09
N SER A 64 3.60 -1.18 15.19
CA SER A 64 5.01 -1.37 15.57
C SER A 64 5.63 -0.14 16.25
N VAL A 65 5.05 1.04 16.03
CA VAL A 65 5.40 2.30 16.71
C VAL A 65 4.37 2.70 17.77
N ASN A 66 3.64 1.72 18.31
CA ASN A 66 2.65 1.89 19.40
C ASN A 66 1.47 2.82 19.06
N ILE A 67 1.07 2.89 17.79
CA ILE A 67 -0.13 3.63 17.35
C ILE A 67 -1.25 2.62 17.08
N SER A 68 -2.35 2.72 17.83
CA SER A 68 -3.52 1.86 17.64
C SER A 68 -4.33 2.30 16.42
N VAL A 69 -4.71 1.34 15.57
CA VAL A 69 -5.42 1.61 14.31
C VAL A 69 -6.86 1.15 14.39
N LYS A 70 -7.79 2.01 13.98
CA LYS A 70 -9.20 1.67 13.75
C LYS A 70 -9.48 1.71 12.25
N THR A 71 -9.70 0.54 11.65
CA THR A 71 -10.00 0.41 10.23
C THR A 71 -11.50 0.59 9.98
N HIS A 72 -11.85 1.42 9.00
CA HIS A 72 -13.19 1.53 8.45
C HIS A 72 -13.13 1.19 6.96
N VAL A 73 -13.94 0.23 6.53
CA VAL A 73 -14.08 -0.14 5.12
C VAL A 73 -15.47 0.31 4.69
N ALA A 74 -15.53 1.26 3.77
CA ALA A 74 -16.77 1.65 3.11
C ALA A 74 -16.87 0.87 1.79
N GLU A 75 -17.92 0.06 1.64
CA GLU A 75 -18.23 -0.58 0.37
C GLU A 75 -19.06 0.39 -0.47
N GLY A 76 -18.39 1.09 -1.41
CA GLY A 76 -19.04 1.94 -2.41
C GLY A 76 -19.41 3.34 -1.90
N GLU A 77 -18.65 4.34 -2.37
CA GLU A 77 -19.24 5.63 -2.74
C GLU A 77 -19.32 5.70 -4.27
#